data_AF-A0A970S8Z0-F1
#
_entry.id   AF-A0A970S8Z0-F1
#
_cell.length_a   1.000
_cell.length_b   1.000
_cell.length_c   1.000
_cell.angle_alpha   90.00
_cell.angle_beta   90.00
_cell.angle_gamma   90.00
#
_symmetry.space_group_name_H-M   'P 1'
#
loop_
_entity.id
_entity.type
_entity.pdbx_description
1 polymer ?
#
loop_
_entity_poly.entity_id
_entity_poly.type
_entity_poly.pdbx_seq_one_letter_code
_entity_poly.pdbx_strand_id
1 'polypeptide(L)'
;MACSCPTDRQLLMLYREGFRVIVSLIDEREEPPLYDRKTANDIGFIRHNIPVSEGGRPSVSQVKRFMELVCEAGPDQRIIVHCLSGDSRTGAMAAAWWVSRGMSEEAARQQVAVRRQASTRINWQRLHGVLVRDETGKGEHLDSESSGERRGV
;
A
#
# COMPACT_ATOMS: atom_id res chain seq x y z
N MET A 1 -2.23 2.58 0.78
CA MET A 1 -1.59 1.34 0.34
C MET A 1 -0.11 1.55 0.25
N ALA A 2 0.67 0.58 0.72
CA ALA A 2 2.11 0.49 0.58
C ALA A 2 2.34 -0.88 -0.07
N CYS A 3 2.17 -0.97 -1.39
CA CYS A 3 2.23 -2.24 -2.13
C CYS A 3 3.49 -2.32 -2.99
N SER A 4 3.75 -3.51 -3.53
CA SER A 4 4.61 -3.69 -4.70
C SER A 4 4.04 -2.91 -5.90
N CYS A 5 4.86 -2.72 -6.94
CA CYS A 5 4.41 -1.97 -8.11
C CYS A 5 3.24 -2.70 -8.78
N PRO A 6 2.07 -2.05 -8.95
CA PRO A 6 0.93 -2.71 -9.55
C PRO A 6 1.10 -2.83 -11.07
N THR A 7 0.45 -3.83 -11.66
CA THR A 7 0.20 -3.96 -13.11
C THR A 7 -1.06 -3.19 -13.49
N ASP A 8 -1.30 -2.96 -14.79
CA ASP A 8 -2.52 -2.30 -15.28
C ASP A 8 -3.81 -3.00 -14.81
N ARG A 9 -3.79 -4.35 -14.79
CA ARG A 9 -4.92 -5.16 -14.31
C ARG A 9 -5.21 -4.89 -12.83
N GLN A 10 -4.18 -4.78 -12.01
CA GLN A 10 -4.31 -4.48 -10.58
C GLN A 10 -4.79 -3.05 -10.36
N LEU A 11 -4.30 -2.09 -11.15
CA LEU A 11 -4.81 -0.72 -11.12
C LEU A 11 -6.31 -0.65 -11.40
N LEU A 12 -6.81 -1.39 -12.38
CA LEU A 12 -8.25 -1.44 -12.66
C LEU A 12 -9.07 -1.99 -11.47
N MET A 13 -8.57 -3.03 -10.79
CA MET A 13 -9.21 -3.60 -9.60
C MET A 13 -9.22 -2.59 -8.44
N LEU A 14 -8.08 -1.94 -8.18
CA LEU A 14 -7.97 -0.92 -7.14
C LEU A 14 -8.87 0.29 -7.44
N TYR A 15 -8.99 0.69 -8.71
CA TYR A 15 -9.91 1.76 -9.09
C TYR A 15 -11.36 1.43 -8.76
N ARG A 16 -11.79 0.18 -9.00
CA ARG A 16 -13.14 -0.30 -8.63
C ARG A 16 -13.35 -0.33 -7.11
N GLU A 17 -12.29 -0.48 -6.34
CA GLU A 17 -12.31 -0.38 -4.87
C GLU A 17 -12.27 1.06 -4.33
N GLY A 18 -12.32 2.07 -5.21
CA GLY A 18 -12.38 3.48 -4.81
C GLY A 18 -11.02 4.17 -4.67
N PHE A 19 -9.92 3.53 -5.06
CA PHE A 19 -8.62 4.21 -5.14
C PHE A 19 -8.62 5.19 -6.32
N ARG A 20 -8.06 6.38 -6.11
CA ARG A 20 -7.99 7.43 -7.14
C ARG A 20 -6.61 8.07 -7.27
N VAL A 21 -5.75 7.93 -6.27
CA VAL A 21 -4.42 8.56 -6.29
C VAL A 21 -3.34 7.48 -6.25
N ILE A 22 -2.33 7.62 -7.09
CA ILE A 22 -1.11 6.80 -7.10
C ILE A 22 0.08 7.70 -6.77
N VAL A 23 0.90 7.26 -5.82
CA VAL A 23 2.20 7.83 -5.50
C VAL A 23 3.26 6.77 -5.77
N SER A 24 3.97 6.91 -6.88
CA SER A 24 5.14 6.10 -7.19
C SER A 24 6.35 6.64 -6.43
N LEU A 25 7.09 5.75 -5.77
CA LEU A 25 8.39 6.04 -5.17
C LEU A 25 9.57 5.57 -6.04
N ILE A 26 9.28 5.05 -7.24
CA ILE A 26 10.28 4.53 -8.16
C ILE A 26 11.02 5.69 -8.82
N ASP A 27 12.34 5.64 -8.82
CA ASP A 27 13.12 6.52 -9.68
C ASP A 27 13.03 6.03 -11.13
N GLU A 28 12.14 6.65 -11.90
CA GLU A 28 11.86 6.27 -13.30
C GLU A 28 13.03 6.53 -14.26
N ARG A 29 14.13 7.12 -13.78
CA ARG A 29 15.40 7.23 -14.50
C ARG A 29 16.22 5.94 -14.38
N GLU A 30 16.03 5.19 -13.30
CA GLU A 30 16.69 3.91 -13.03
C GLU A 30 15.85 2.77 -13.64
N GLU A 31 14.53 2.79 -13.44
CA GLU A 31 13.65 1.70 -13.86
C GLU A 31 12.18 2.17 -13.99
N PRO A 32 11.42 1.71 -15.01
CA PRO A 32 10.02 2.10 -15.17
C PRO A 32 9.08 1.35 -14.19
N PRO A 33 7.88 1.89 -13.89
CA PRO A 33 6.85 1.12 -13.20
C PRO A 33 6.34 -0.05 -14.09
N LEU A 34 5.72 -1.05 -13.46
CA LEU A 34 5.15 -2.21 -14.15
C LEU A 34 3.87 -1.88 -14.94
N TYR A 35 3.17 -0.81 -14.58
CA TYR A 35 1.99 -0.33 -15.29
C TYR A 35 2.35 0.72 -16.35
N ASP A 36 1.53 0.84 -17.38
CA ASP A 36 1.65 1.93 -18.32
C ASP A 36 1.06 3.23 -17.75
N ARG A 37 1.85 4.31 -17.78
CA ARG A 37 1.47 5.60 -17.19
C ARG A 37 0.26 6.21 -17.88
N LYS A 38 0.14 6.02 -19.20
CA LYS A 38 -1.03 6.51 -19.94
C LYS A 38 -2.27 5.73 -19.53
N THR A 39 -2.17 4.41 -19.45
CA THR A 39 -3.25 3.53 -18.99
C THR A 39 -3.73 3.89 -17.58
N ALA A 40 -2.82 4.17 -16.64
CA ALA A 40 -3.20 4.65 -15.31
C ALA A 40 -4.03 5.94 -15.34
N ASN A 41 -3.64 6.91 -16.18
CA ASN A 41 -4.39 8.15 -16.37
C ASN A 41 -5.73 7.91 -17.07
N ASP A 42 -5.78 7.06 -18.09
CA ASP A 42 -6.99 6.72 -18.84
C ASP A 42 -8.03 5.99 -17.95
N ILE A 43 -7.58 5.19 -16.97
CA ILE A 43 -8.44 4.60 -15.93
C ILE A 43 -9.04 5.70 -15.01
N GLY A 44 -8.38 6.85 -14.91
CA GLY A 44 -8.81 7.99 -14.10
C GLY A 44 -8.04 8.16 -12.79
N PHE A 45 -6.84 7.58 -12.68
CA PHE A 45 -5.97 7.87 -11.54
C PHE A 45 -5.29 9.23 -11.68
N ILE A 46 -5.14 9.93 -10.54
CA ILE A 46 -4.21 11.04 -10.40
C ILE A 46 -2.88 10.44 -9.94
N ARG A 47 -1.85 10.54 -10.77
CA ARG A 47 -0.54 9.94 -10.50
C ARG A 47 0.51 10.99 -10.15
N HIS A 48 1.17 10.78 -9.03
CA HIS A 48 2.36 11.52 -8.59
C HIS A 48 3.58 10.60 -8.57
N ASN A 49 4.75 11.16 -8.86
CA ASN A 49 6.04 10.48 -8.69
C ASN A 49 6.90 11.26 -7.68
N ILE A 50 7.39 10.58 -6.64
CA ILE A 50 8.39 11.06 -5.69
C ILE A 50 9.58 10.10 -5.79
N PRO A 51 10.53 10.33 -6.72
CA PRO A 51 11.54 9.33 -7.05
C PRO A 51 12.51 9.13 -5.90
N VAL A 52 12.58 7.92 -5.34
CA VAL A 52 13.59 7.54 -4.34
C VAL A 52 14.52 6.52 -5.00
N SER A 53 15.82 6.83 -5.03
CA SER A 53 16.84 5.93 -5.59
C SER A 53 16.80 4.56 -4.95
N GLU A 54 17.12 3.53 -5.71
CA GLU A 54 17.20 2.16 -5.19
C GLU A 54 18.20 2.05 -4.02
N GLY A 55 17.81 1.32 -2.97
CA GLY A 55 18.56 1.23 -1.72
C GLY A 55 18.62 2.52 -0.88
N GLY A 56 18.11 3.64 -1.41
CA GLY A 56 18.12 4.95 -0.77
C GLY A 56 17.02 5.15 0.26
N ARG A 57 17.17 6.21 1.06
CA ARG A 57 16.15 6.75 1.96
C ARG A 57 15.53 8.01 1.35
N PRO A 58 14.24 8.27 1.59
CA PRO A 58 13.63 9.52 1.14
C PRO A 58 14.28 10.71 1.84
N SER A 59 14.50 11.79 1.09
CA SER A 59 14.97 13.06 1.61
C SER A 59 13.87 13.81 2.37
N VAL A 60 14.24 14.80 3.17
CA VAL A 60 13.26 15.65 3.90
C VAL A 60 12.28 16.33 2.93
N SER A 61 12.74 16.80 1.78
CA SER A 61 11.86 17.43 0.78
C SER A 61 10.89 16.44 0.15
N GLN A 62 11.31 15.20 -0.07
CA GLN A 62 10.44 14.13 -0.58
C GLN A 62 9.37 13.73 0.43
N VAL A 63 9.73 13.63 1.71
CA VAL A 63 8.78 13.37 2.80
C VAL A 63 7.78 14.51 2.91
N LYS A 64 8.23 15.77 2.84
CA LYS A 64 7.34 16.94 2.83
C LYS A 64 6.37 16.90 1.65
N ARG A 65 6.86 16.60 0.44
CA ARG A 65 5.99 16.47 -0.74
C ARG A 65 4.96 15.36 -0.58
N PHE A 66 5.37 14.23 -0.01
CA PHE A 66 4.44 13.13 0.29
C PHE A 66 3.34 13.58 1.27
N MET A 67 3.70 14.33 2.32
CA MET A 67 2.73 14.87 3.27
C MET A 67 1.74 15.84 2.60
N GLU A 68 2.22 16.73 1.74
CA GLU A 68 1.37 17.65 0.97
C GLU A 68 0.35 16.87 0.14
N LEU A 69 0.77 15.85 -0.60
CA LEU A 69 -0.13 15.00 -1.40
C LEU A 69 -1.18 14.28 -0.56
N VAL A 70 -0.79 13.76 0.61
CA VAL A 70 -1.73 13.09 1.52
C VAL A 70 -2.75 14.10 2.07
N CYS A 71 -2.34 15.32 2.37
CA CYS A 71 -3.24 16.39 2.79
C CYS A 71 -4.17 16.86 1.66
N GLU A 72 -3.63 17.06 0.44
CA GLU A 72 -4.38 17.47 -0.76
C GLU A 72 -5.46 16.46 -1.13
N ALA A 73 -5.17 15.15 -1.00
CA ALA A 73 -6.12 14.09 -1.28
C ALA A 73 -7.32 14.06 -0.32
N GLY A 74 -7.18 14.57 0.90
CA GLY A 74 -8.22 14.58 1.91
C GLY A 74 -8.31 13.26 2.71
N PRO A 75 -8.99 13.30 3.88
CA PRO A 75 -8.96 12.23 4.88
C PRO A 75 -9.64 10.92 4.44
N ASP A 76 -10.60 10.99 3.51
CA ASP A 76 -11.36 9.84 3.03
C ASP A 76 -10.81 9.22 1.74
N GLN A 77 -9.81 9.86 1.13
CA GLN A 77 -9.28 9.41 -0.15
C GLN A 77 -8.33 8.22 0.01
N ARG A 78 -8.60 7.19 -0.78
CA ARG A 78 -7.75 5.99 -0.85
C ARG A 78 -6.58 6.26 -1.80
N ILE A 79 -5.36 6.25 -1.23
CA ILE A 79 -4.10 6.49 -1.93
C ILE A 79 -3.29 5.19 -2.04
N ILE A 80 -2.76 4.94 -3.24
CA ILE A 80 -1.78 3.90 -3.50
C ILE A 80 -0.39 4.52 -3.38
N VAL A 81 0.48 3.93 -2.57
CA VAL A 81 1.91 4.25 -2.49
C VAL A 81 2.65 2.97 -2.81
N HIS A 82 3.60 3.02 -3.74
CA HIS A 82 4.35 1.82 -4.13
C HIS A 82 5.81 2.15 -4.45
N CYS A 83 6.67 1.15 -4.31
CA CYS A 83 7.95 1.07 -5.02
C CYS A 83 7.90 -0.15 -5.94
N LEU A 84 9.02 -0.83 -6.25
CA LEU A 84 8.92 -2.12 -6.96
C LEU A 84 8.55 -3.27 -6.04
N SER A 85 9.40 -3.58 -5.07
CA SER A 85 9.19 -4.71 -4.15
C SER A 85 8.16 -4.42 -3.05
N GLY A 86 7.83 -3.15 -2.81
CA GLY A 86 6.92 -2.73 -1.73
C GLY A 86 7.59 -2.57 -0.36
N ASP A 87 8.88 -2.90 -0.22
CA ASP A 87 9.52 -3.02 1.09
C ASP A 87 10.48 -1.89 1.47
N SER A 88 11.49 -1.59 0.64
CA SER A 88 12.56 -0.69 1.05
C SER A 88 12.10 0.77 1.10
N ARG A 89 11.79 1.33 -0.07
CA ARG A 89 11.42 2.74 -0.27
C ARG A 89 10.11 3.09 0.43
N THR A 90 9.10 2.22 0.32
CA THR A 90 7.78 2.43 0.92
C THR A 90 7.82 2.38 2.45
N GLY A 91 8.59 1.44 3.03
CA GLY A 91 8.81 1.39 4.48
C GLY A 91 9.54 2.61 5.02
N ALA A 92 10.58 3.05 4.30
CA ALA A 92 11.33 4.24 4.66
C ALA A 92 10.48 5.52 4.60
N MET A 93 9.64 5.66 3.57
CA MET A 93 8.68 6.78 3.47
C MET A 93 7.65 6.76 4.60
N ALA A 94 7.09 5.59 4.92
CA ALA A 94 6.13 5.45 6.01
C ALA A 94 6.76 5.77 7.38
N ALA A 95 7.99 5.30 7.64
CA ALA A 95 8.71 5.61 8.87
C ALA A 95 9.01 7.11 8.98
N ALA A 96 9.52 7.72 7.91
CA ALA A 96 9.82 9.16 7.87
C ALA A 96 8.57 10.03 8.08
N TRP A 97 7.41 9.58 7.58
CA TRP A 97 6.13 10.24 7.83
C TRP A 97 5.69 10.19 9.32
N TRP A 98 5.95 9.09 10.02
CA TRP A 98 5.67 9.01 11.46
C TRP A 98 6.61 9.90 12.28
N VAL A 99 7.89 9.90 11.91
CA VAL A 99 8.90 10.76 12.55
C VAL A 99 8.56 12.24 12.36
N SER A 100 8.12 12.64 11.16
CA SER A 100 7.69 14.03 10.92
C SER A 100 6.45 14.44 11.72
N ARG A 101 5.70 13.47 12.28
CA ARG A 101 4.58 13.70 13.21
C ARG A 101 4.98 13.64 14.68
N GLY A 102 6.28 13.65 14.99
CA GLY A 102 6.81 13.68 16.36
C GLY A 102 6.98 12.30 17.00
N MET A 103 6.82 11.21 16.25
CA MET A 103 7.14 9.86 16.74
C MET A 103 8.66 9.66 16.75
N SER A 104 9.19 8.91 17.73
CA SER A 104 10.60 8.52 17.69
C SER A 104 10.86 7.58 16.51
N GLU A 105 12.10 7.54 16.00
CA GLU A 105 12.46 6.66 14.88
C GLU A 105 12.20 5.18 15.19
N GLU A 106 12.41 4.77 16.44
CA GLU A 106 12.18 3.41 16.89
C GLU A 106 10.70 3.06 16.90
N ALA A 107 9.87 3.94 17.47
CA ALA A 107 8.42 3.77 17.47
C ALA A 107 7.87 3.80 16.03
N ALA A 108 8.40 4.65 15.15
CA ALA A 108 8.02 4.70 13.75
C ALA A 108 8.33 3.38 13.02
N ARG A 109 9.52 2.81 13.25
CA ARG A 109 9.91 1.50 12.68
C ARG A 109 9.04 0.37 13.21
N GLN A 110 8.77 0.34 14.51
CA GLN A 110 7.86 -0.64 15.11
C GLN A 110 6.45 -0.49 14.54
N GLN A 111 5.98 0.74 14.35
CA GLN A 111 4.66 1.01 13.80
C GLN A 111 4.53 0.55 12.34
N VAL A 112 5.59 0.71 11.53
CA VAL A 112 5.67 0.15 10.17
C VAL A 112 5.69 -1.39 10.23
N ALA A 113 6.49 -1.99 11.11
CA ALA A 113 6.59 -3.44 11.26
C ALA A 113 5.27 -4.08 11.74
N VAL A 114 4.60 -3.49 12.73
CA VAL A 114 3.30 -3.97 13.24
C VAL A 114 2.24 -3.89 12.14
N ARG A 115 2.21 -2.82 11.35
CA ARG A 115 1.24 -2.72 10.24
C ARG A 115 1.57 -3.67 9.08
N ARG A 116 2.84 -4.06 8.91
CA ARG A 116 3.28 -5.15 8.01
C ARG A 116 3.02 -6.56 8.54
N GLN A 117 2.91 -6.73 9.86
CA GLN A 117 2.58 -8.03 10.46
C GLN A 117 1.08 -8.20 10.58
N ALA A 118 0.33 -7.15 10.93
CA ALA A 118 -1.13 -7.15 10.94
C ALA A 118 -1.73 -7.45 9.56
N SER A 119 -0.99 -7.26 8.47
CA SER A 119 -1.39 -7.70 7.13
C SER A 119 -1.36 -9.23 6.92
N THR A 120 -0.88 -10.03 7.88
CA THR A 120 -0.95 -11.51 7.84
C THR A 120 -2.22 -12.10 8.47
N ARG A 121 -3.10 -11.29 9.10
CA ARG A 121 -4.37 -11.74 9.70
C ARG A 121 -5.53 -10.85 9.23
N ILE A 122 -6.35 -11.35 8.31
CA ILE A 122 -7.50 -10.60 7.75
C ILE A 122 -8.61 -10.45 8.80
N ASN A 123 -8.98 -9.20 9.14
CA ASN A 123 -10.38 -8.74 9.14
C ASN A 123 -10.43 -7.20 9.15
N TRP A 124 -11.33 -6.64 8.34
CA TRP A 124 -11.46 -5.20 8.09
C TRP A 124 -11.66 -4.39 9.38
N GLN A 125 -10.71 -3.52 9.71
CA GLN A 125 -10.94 -2.44 10.66
C GLN A 125 -10.50 -1.10 10.08
N ARG A 126 -11.47 -0.21 10.00
CA ARG A 126 -11.42 1.21 9.66
C ARG A 126 -10.32 1.87 10.49
N LEU A 127 -9.18 2.17 9.89
CA LEU A 127 -8.11 2.94 10.52
C LEU A 127 -7.64 4.04 9.57
N HIS A 128 -7.67 5.26 10.07
CA HIS A 128 -7.25 6.47 9.39
C HIS A 128 -5.85 6.33 8.77
N GLY A 129 -5.76 6.58 7.46
CA GLY A 129 -4.50 6.78 6.75
C GLY A 129 -3.75 5.50 6.36
N VAL A 130 -3.86 5.15 5.07
CA VAL A 130 -3.04 4.18 4.31
C VAL A 130 -3.34 2.68 4.55
N LEU A 131 -4.14 2.07 3.64
CA LEU A 131 -4.50 0.63 3.61
C LEU A 131 -3.70 -0.17 2.56
N VAL A 132 -3.06 -1.30 2.89
CA VAL A 132 -2.29 -2.16 1.93
C VAL A 132 -3.05 -3.44 1.54
N ARG A 133 -2.99 -3.88 0.27
CA ARG A 133 -3.62 -5.11 -0.26
C ARG A 133 -2.56 -6.08 -0.82
N ASP A 134 -2.81 -7.38 -0.68
CA ASP A 134 -2.15 -8.47 -1.42
C ASP A 134 -3.21 -9.37 -2.07
N GLU A 135 -2.79 -10.10 -3.10
CA GLU A 135 -3.58 -10.80 -4.10
C GLU A 135 -3.10 -12.24 -4.25
N THR A 136 -3.78 -13.15 -3.58
CA THR A 136 -3.73 -14.59 -3.89
C THR A 136 -5.13 -15.19 -3.82
N GLY A 137 -5.89 -15.01 -4.89
CA GLY A 137 -7.01 -15.89 -5.20
C GLY A 137 -6.48 -17.19 -5.79
N LYS A 138 -6.21 -18.19 -4.96
CA LYS A 138 -6.38 -19.59 -5.35
C LYS A 138 -7.48 -20.15 -4.50
N GLY A 139 -8.62 -20.39 -5.14
CA GLY A 139 -9.79 -20.96 -4.48
C GLY A 139 -9.48 -22.37 -4.01
N GLU A 140 -9.97 -22.68 -2.82
CA GLU A 140 -10.30 -24.05 -2.46
C GLU A 140 -11.74 -24.09 -1.96
N HIS A 141 -12.45 -25.03 -2.55
CA HIS A 141 -13.82 -25.44 -2.29
C HIS A 141 -13.98 -25.72 -0.79
N LEU A 142 -14.92 -25.03 -0.14
CA LEU A 142 -15.44 -25.45 1.15
C LEU A 142 -16.65 -26.34 0.88
N ASP A 143 -16.41 -27.65 0.78
CA ASP A 143 -17.45 -28.61 1.12
C ASP A 143 -17.54 -28.65 2.65
N SER A 144 -18.57 -27.97 3.14
CA SER A 144 -19.13 -28.15 4.47
C SER A 144 -19.75 -29.54 4.58
N GLU A 145 -19.44 -30.29 5.64
CA GLU A 145 -20.44 -30.58 6.68
C GLU A 145 -19.82 -31.29 7.89
N SER A 146 -20.09 -30.70 9.05
CA SER A 146 -19.90 -31.24 10.39
C SER A 146 -21.23 -31.86 10.85
N SER A 147 -21.18 -33.02 11.50
CA SER A 147 -22.03 -33.48 12.62
C SER A 147 -21.80 -34.98 12.77
N GLY A 148 -21.43 -35.54 13.93
CA GLY A 148 -22.00 -35.28 15.23
C GLY A 148 -22.88 -36.47 15.62
N GLU A 149 -22.34 -37.34 16.47
CA GLU A 149 -23.04 -38.04 17.57
C GLU A 149 -24.36 -38.80 17.28
N ARG A 150 -24.36 -40.14 17.35
CA ARG A 150 -25.47 -40.92 17.98
C ARG A 150 -25.01 -42.25 18.60
N ARG A 151 -25.10 -42.26 19.95
CA ARG A 151 -25.72 -43.27 20.83
C ARG A 151 -25.08 -44.65 21.00
N GLY A 152 -24.68 -44.92 22.24
CA GLY A 152 -24.80 -46.26 22.82
C GLY A 152 -26.25 -46.57 23.23
N VAL A 153 -26.64 -47.83 23.04
CA VAL A 153 -27.27 -48.74 24.00
C VAL A 153 -26.80 -50.14 23.62
#